data_AF-A0A7C1DX87-F1
#
_entry.id   AF-A0A7C1DX87-F1
#
_cell.length_a   1.000
_cell.length_b   1.000
_cell.length_c   1.000
_cell.angle_alpha   90.00
_cell.angle_beta   90.00
_cell.angle_gamma   90.00
#
_symmetry.space_group_name_H-M   'P 1'
#
loop_
_entity.id
_entity.type
_entity.pdbx_description
1 polymer ?
#
loop_
_entity_poly.entity_id
_entity_poly.type
_entity_poly.pdbx_seq_one_letter_code
_entity_poly.pdbx_strand_id
1 'polypeptide(L)'
;SFAVGIAVLTYCLIAYRNEYMGGYASYGRLLLMALAIGFVAGILSAAFTYLLYTVIDPELIEKTKIFAQERIMNNSRIPESMHDDLFERIEKSTSIPRMVRTAIVGQIILNGIFGLIIAAFVRKEESSADNVR
;
A
#
# COMPACT_ATOMS: atom_id res chain seq x y z
N SER A 1 5.34 10.42 5.56
CA SER A 1 6.64 10.49 4.86
C SER A 1 6.89 9.22 4.06
N PHE A 2 6.70 9.24 2.73
CA PHE A 2 6.99 8.10 1.85
C PHE A 2 8.46 7.65 1.93
N ALA A 3 9.38 8.58 2.19
CA ALA A 3 10.81 8.30 2.38
C ALA A 3 11.08 7.28 3.51
N VAL A 4 10.35 7.35 4.62
CA VAL A 4 10.53 6.41 5.74
C VAL A 4 10.10 5.00 5.31
N GLY A 5 8.98 4.88 4.60
CA GLY A 5 8.51 3.59 4.09
C GLY A 5 9.49 2.95 3.11
N ILE A 6 10.07 3.76 2.21
CA ILE A 6 11.10 3.30 1.26
C ILE A 6 12.37 2.84 1.99
N ALA A 7 12.82 3.60 3.00
CA ALA A 7 14.00 3.24 3.78
C ALA A 7 13.81 1.91 4.53
N VAL A 8 12.66 1.72 5.18
CA VAL A 8 12.32 0.47 5.89
C VAL A 8 12.23 -0.69 4.91
N LEU A 9 11.55 -0.53 3.77
CA LEU A 9 11.45 -1.59 2.76
C LEU A 9 12.83 -1.96 2.20
N THR A 10 13.69 -0.98 1.95
CA THR A 10 15.08 -1.20 1.49
C THR A 10 15.88 -1.99 2.51
N TYR A 11 15.80 -1.61 3.79
CA TYR A 11 16.44 -2.34 4.88
C TYR A 11 15.96 -3.79 4.94
N CYS A 12 14.66 -4.04 4.91
CA CYS A 12 14.09 -5.39 4.93
C CYS A 12 14.59 -6.25 3.75
N LEU A 13 14.65 -5.69 2.54
CA LEU A 13 15.13 -6.42 1.37
C LEU A 13 16.63 -6.72 1.43
N ILE A 14 17.44 -5.80 1.96
CA ILE A 14 18.88 -6.02 2.16
C ILE A 14 19.12 -7.08 3.24
N ALA A 15 18.41 -7.00 4.37
CA ALA A 15 18.50 -7.99 5.44
C ALA A 15 18.09 -9.38 4.93
N TYR A 16 16.97 -9.47 4.20
CA TYR A 16 16.51 -10.71 3.60
C TYR A 16 17.54 -11.32 2.63
N ARG A 17 18.13 -10.50 1.76
CA ARG A 17 19.20 -10.94 0.86
C ARG A 17 20.41 -11.47 1.63
N ASN A 18 20.84 -10.76 2.66
CA ASN A 18 22.07 -11.08 3.38
C ASN A 18 21.92 -12.31 4.29
N GLU A 19 20.80 -12.44 5.00
CA GLU A 19 20.58 -13.52 5.97
C GLU A 19 20.13 -14.83 5.31
N TYR A 20 19.26 -14.76 4.29
CA TYR A 20 18.61 -15.95 3.73
C TYR A 20 19.13 -16.37 2.36
N MET A 21 19.92 -15.52 1.69
CA MET A 21 20.41 -15.78 0.34
C MET A 21 21.92 -15.57 0.18
N GLY A 22 22.68 -15.60 1.27
CA GLY A 22 24.15 -15.51 1.22
C GLY A 22 24.67 -14.19 0.63
N GLY A 23 23.87 -13.13 0.64
CA GLY A 23 24.22 -11.83 0.06
C GLY A 23 23.87 -11.67 -1.43
N TYR A 24 23.22 -12.66 -2.04
CA TYR A 24 22.82 -12.65 -3.45
C TYR A 24 21.33 -12.87 -3.61
N ALA A 25 20.64 -12.00 -4.35
CA ALA A 25 19.22 -12.17 -4.62
C ALA A 25 18.88 -11.76 -6.03
N SER A 26 18.13 -12.63 -6.73
CA SER A 26 17.60 -12.32 -8.04
C SER A 26 16.47 -11.30 -7.95
N TYR A 27 16.26 -10.56 -9.05
CA TYR A 27 15.25 -9.51 -9.13
C TYR A 27 13.85 -10.00 -8.74
N GLY A 28 13.44 -11.17 -9.26
CA GLY A 28 12.14 -11.76 -8.97
C GLY A 28 11.97 -12.16 -7.49
N ARG A 29 13.04 -12.62 -6.83
CA ARG A 29 12.99 -12.98 -5.40
C ARG A 29 12.79 -11.77 -4.50
N LEU A 30 13.49 -10.67 -4.80
CA LEU A 30 13.32 -9.40 -4.07
C LEU A 30 11.92 -8.82 -4.27
N LEU A 31 11.39 -8.88 -5.50
CA LEU A 31 10.03 -8.44 -5.79
C LEU A 31 8.98 -9.28 -5.05
N LEU A 32 9.10 -10.62 -5.07
CA LEU A 32 8.20 -11.50 -4.34
C LEU A 32 8.20 -11.22 -2.84
N MET A 33 9.38 -10.95 -2.27
CA MET A 33 9.48 -10.55 -0.86
C MET A 33 8.80 -9.20 -0.60
N ALA A 34 9.01 -8.19 -1.45
CA ALA A 34 8.33 -6.91 -1.33
C ALA A 34 6.80 -7.05 -1.40
N LEU A 35 6.28 -7.91 -2.28
CA LEU A 35 4.85 -8.22 -2.36
C LEU A 35 4.35 -8.94 -1.10
N ALA A 36 5.12 -9.87 -0.54
CA ALA A 36 4.77 -10.55 0.71
C ALA A 36 4.71 -9.57 1.91
N ILE A 37 5.70 -8.67 2.01
CA ILE A 37 5.70 -7.58 3.00
C ILE A 37 4.46 -6.71 2.81
N GLY A 38 4.16 -6.31 1.57
CA GLY A 38 2.97 -5.52 1.24
C GLY A 38 1.66 -6.21 1.60
N PHE A 39 1.58 -7.54 1.43
CA PHE A 39 0.41 -8.33 1.81
C PHE A 39 0.17 -8.32 3.33
N VAL A 40 1.21 -8.58 4.12
CA VAL A 40 1.12 -8.57 5.60
C VAL A 40 0.80 -7.16 6.11
N ALA A 41 1.47 -6.13 5.59
CA ALA A 41 1.19 -4.74 5.92
C ALA A 41 -0.24 -4.34 5.53
N GLY A 42 -0.73 -4.84 4.40
CA GLY A 42 -2.10 -4.69 3.93
C GLY A 42 -3.13 -5.26 4.91
N ILE A 43 -2.90 -6.48 5.39
CA ILE A 43 -3.78 -7.13 6.38
C ILE A 43 -3.80 -6.34 7.70
N LEU A 44 -2.63 -5.93 8.20
CA LEU A 44 -2.54 -5.14 9.43
C LEU A 44 -3.28 -3.80 9.29
N SER A 45 -3.10 -3.12 8.15
CA SER A 45 -3.79 -1.87 7.85
C SER A 45 -5.30 -2.06 7.73
N ALA A 46 -5.76 -3.14 7.09
CA ALA A 46 -7.16 -3.50 7.01
C ALA A 46 -7.79 -3.79 8.38
N ALA A 47 -7.10 -4.57 9.24
CA ALA A 47 -7.57 -4.88 10.58
C ALA A 47 -7.70 -3.61 11.43
N PHE A 48 -6.68 -2.73 11.38
CA PHE A 48 -6.74 -1.43 12.05
C PHE A 48 -7.87 -0.56 11.52
N THR A 49 -8.02 -0.47 10.20
CA THR A 49 -9.09 0.29 9.54
C THR A 49 -10.47 -0.19 9.97
N TYR A 50 -10.67 -1.52 10.00
CA TYR A 50 -11.92 -2.10 10.46
C TYR A 50 -12.20 -1.75 11.92
N LEU A 51 -11.21 -1.93 12.80
CA LEU A 51 -11.35 -1.62 14.23
C LEU A 51 -11.63 -0.14 14.47
N LEU A 52 -10.97 0.75 13.73
CA LEU A 52 -11.15 2.19 13.80
C LEU A 52 -12.61 2.58 13.55
N TYR A 53 -13.18 2.15 12.42
CA TYR A 53 -14.52 2.55 12.01
C TYR A 53 -15.65 1.74 12.65
N THR A 54 -15.36 0.70 13.43
CA THR A 54 -16.39 -0.13 14.09
C THR A 54 -16.40 0.00 15.60
N VAL A 55 -15.25 0.23 16.23
CA VAL A 55 -15.11 0.21 17.69
C VAL A 55 -14.55 1.52 18.23
N ILE A 56 -13.52 2.07 17.60
CA ILE A 56 -12.79 3.23 18.17
C ILE A 56 -13.54 4.53 17.91
N ASP A 57 -13.88 4.81 16.65
CA ASP A 57 -14.60 6.02 16.23
C ASP A 57 -15.53 5.71 15.04
N PRO A 58 -16.73 5.18 15.31
CA PRO A 58 -17.70 4.86 14.25
C PRO A 58 -18.27 6.10 13.56
N GLU A 59 -18.28 7.27 14.21
CA GLU A 59 -18.76 8.52 13.63
C GLU A 59 -17.79 9.12 12.61
N LEU A 60 -16.51 8.74 12.66
CA LEU A 60 -15.47 9.26 11.77
C LEU A 60 -15.83 9.08 10.30
N ILE A 61 -16.51 7.98 9.97
CA ILE A 61 -16.90 7.66 8.60
C ILE A 61 -17.97 8.63 8.08
N GLU A 62 -18.93 9.00 8.93
CA GLU A 62 -19.98 9.95 8.60
C GLU A 62 -19.42 11.37 8.49
N LYS A 63 -18.58 11.77 9.43
CA LYS A 63 -17.86 13.06 9.39
C LYS A 63 -17.03 13.19 8.11
N THR A 64 -16.37 12.11 7.70
CA THR A 64 -15.58 12.09 6.45
C THR A 64 -16.48 12.23 5.21
N LYS A 65 -17.64 11.58 5.20
CA LYS A 65 -18.61 11.70 4.10
C LYS A 65 -19.16 13.12 3.98
N ILE A 66 -19.62 13.71 5.09
CA ILE A 66 -20.16 15.08 5.12
C ILE A 66 -19.10 16.06 4.63
N PHE A 67 -17.88 15.97 5.14
CA PHE A 67 -16.78 16.83 4.71
C PHE A 67 -16.48 16.70 3.21
N ALA A 68 -16.52 15.48 2.66
CA ALA A 68 -16.32 15.25 1.23
C ALA A 68 -17.48 15.81 0.38
N GLN A 69 -18.72 15.69 0.85
CA GLN A 69 -19.90 16.26 0.19
C GLN A 69 -19.86 17.79 0.18
N GLU A 70 -19.58 18.42 1.33
CA GLU A 70 -19.41 19.87 1.44
C GLU A 70 -18.31 20.38 0.50
N ARG A 71 -17.19 19.65 0.37
CA ARG A 71 -16.14 19.99 -0.59
C ARG A 71 -16.61 19.98 -2.04
N ILE A 72 -17.53 19.10 -2.41
CA ILE A 72 -18.11 19.06 -3.76
C ILE A 72 -19.05 20.24 -3.96
N MET A 73 -19.98 20.44 -3.01
CA MET A 73 -20.98 21.50 -3.08
C MET A 73 -20.35 22.90 -3.13
N ASN A 74 -19.24 23.09 -2.40
CA ASN A 74 -18.51 24.36 -2.37
C ASN A 74 -17.54 24.55 -3.55
N ASN A 75 -17.43 23.57 -4.46
CA ASN A 75 -16.55 23.66 -5.61
C ASN A 75 -17.31 24.14 -6.85
N SER A 76 -17.16 25.43 -7.17
CA SER A 76 -17.80 26.08 -8.32
C SER A 76 -17.47 25.47 -9.69
N ARG A 77 -16.45 24.59 -9.78
CA ARG A 77 -16.10 23.87 -11.01
C ARG A 77 -16.94 22.62 -11.24
N ILE A 78 -17.73 22.20 -10.25
CA ILE A 78 -18.56 21.02 -10.32
C ILE A 78 -20.02 21.47 -10.51
N PRO A 79 -20.62 21.18 -11.68
CA PRO A 79 -22.06 21.31 -11.89
C PRO A 79 -22.89 20.53 -10.87
N GLU A 80 -23.95 21.16 -10.36
CA GLU A 80 -24.89 20.54 -9.41
C GLU A 80 -25.51 19.25 -9.96
N SER A 81 -25.72 19.16 -11.27
CA SER A 81 -26.22 17.96 -11.94
C SER A 81 -25.33 16.72 -11.77
N MET A 82 -24.07 16.88 -11.36
CA MET A 82 -23.15 15.78 -11.07
C MET A 82 -23.04 15.46 -9.57
N HIS A 83 -23.71 16.21 -8.68
CA HIS A 83 -23.55 16.04 -7.24
C HIS A 83 -24.02 14.67 -6.78
N ASP A 84 -25.21 14.21 -7.21
CA ASP A 84 -25.78 12.93 -6.81
C ASP A 84 -24.85 11.75 -7.17
N ASP A 85 -24.32 11.75 -8.40
CA ASP A 85 -23.34 10.75 -8.87
C ASP A 85 -22.05 10.75 -8.02
N LEU A 86 -21.58 11.93 -7.63
CA LEU A 86 -20.37 12.05 -6.81
C LEU A 86 -20.63 11.64 -5.36
N PHE A 87 -21.80 11.94 -4.81
CA PHE A 87 -22.21 11.52 -3.48
C PHE A 87 -22.33 10.00 -3.38
N GLU A 88 -22.93 9.36 -4.39
CA GLU A 88 -22.99 7.89 -4.45
C GLU A 88 -21.58 7.26 -4.50
N ARG A 89 -20.65 7.90 -5.24
CA ARG A 89 -19.24 7.46 -5.26
C ARG A 89 -18.57 7.59 -3.91
N ILE A 90 -18.80 8.69 -3.18
CA ILE A 90 -18.30 8.88 -1.81
C ILE A 90 -18.86 7.80 -0.90
N GLU A 91 -20.17 7.54 -0.96
CA GLU A 91 -20.81 6.53 -0.13
C GLU A 91 -20.20 5.14 -0.37
N LYS A 92 -20.09 4.73 -1.64
CA LYS A 92 -19.50 3.43 -2.00
C LYS A 92 -18.02 3.36 -1.62
N SER A 93 -17.23 4.41 -1.86
CA SER A 93 -15.79 4.47 -1.55
C SER A 93 -15.49 4.43 -0.05
N THR A 94 -16.37 5.01 0.75
CA THR A 94 -16.28 5.04 2.23
C THR A 94 -17.03 3.88 2.87
N SER A 95 -17.35 2.81 2.12
CA SER A 95 -17.90 1.59 2.71
C SER A 95 -16.78 0.76 3.34
N ILE A 96 -16.98 0.27 4.57
CA ILE A 96 -15.98 -0.50 5.32
C ILE A 96 -15.40 -1.67 4.50
N PRO A 97 -16.20 -2.52 3.81
CA PRO A 97 -15.65 -3.62 3.01
C PRO A 97 -14.76 -3.14 1.86
N ARG A 98 -15.10 -2.01 1.24
CA ARG A 98 -14.27 -1.43 0.18
C ARG A 98 -13.00 -0.82 0.73
N MET A 99 -13.06 -0.11 1.85
CA MET A 99 -11.88 0.49 2.49
C MET A 99 -10.88 -0.59 2.91
N VAL A 100 -11.36 -1.67 3.53
CA VAL A 100 -10.53 -2.84 3.88
C VAL A 100 -9.87 -3.43 2.63
N ARG A 101 -10.64 -3.67 1.56
CA ARG A 101 -10.10 -4.19 0.30
C ARG A 101 -9.04 -3.26 -0.31
N THR A 102 -9.34 -1.96 -0.37
CA THR A 102 -8.44 -0.96 -0.93
C THR A 102 -7.18 -0.80 -0.09
N ALA A 103 -7.26 -0.95 1.24
CA ALA A 103 -6.10 -0.95 2.12
C ALA A 103 -5.15 -2.11 1.77
N ILE A 104 -5.68 -3.33 1.61
CA ILE A 104 -4.86 -4.50 1.27
C ILE A 104 -4.26 -4.36 -0.14
N VAL A 105 -5.11 -4.14 -1.15
CA VAL A 105 -4.68 -4.08 -2.55
C VAL A 105 -3.74 -2.90 -2.78
N GLY A 106 -4.04 -1.74 -2.19
CA GLY A 106 -3.20 -0.55 -2.27
C GLY A 106 -1.81 -0.78 -1.68
N GLN A 107 -1.72 -1.46 -0.52
CA GLN A 107 -0.43 -1.78 0.10
C GLN A 107 0.40 -2.75 -0.75
N ILE A 108 -0.22 -3.77 -1.34
CA ILE A 108 0.48 -4.72 -2.22
C ILE A 108 1.02 -4.02 -3.47
N ILE A 109 0.19 -3.21 -4.14
CA ILE A 109 0.61 -2.48 -5.35
C ILE A 109 1.74 -1.51 -5.03
N LEU A 110 1.61 -0.73 -3.95
CA LEU A 110 2.58 0.28 -3.57
C LEU A 110 3.93 -0.35 -3.17
N ASN A 111 3.91 -1.42 -2.37
CA ASN A 111 5.12 -2.17 -2.05
C ASN A 111 5.69 -2.92 -3.26
N GLY A 112 4.83 -3.33 -4.21
CA GLY A 112 5.27 -3.86 -5.50
C GLY A 112 6.06 -2.83 -6.31
N ILE A 113 5.53 -1.62 -6.46
CA ILE A 113 6.21 -0.53 -7.20
C ILE A 113 7.52 -0.16 -6.52
N PHE A 114 7.53 0.06 -5.20
CA PHE A 114 8.77 0.36 -4.49
C PHE A 114 9.73 -0.82 -4.49
N GLY A 115 9.22 -2.05 -4.37
CA GLY A 115 9.99 -3.27 -4.49
C GLY A 115 10.67 -3.41 -5.84
N LEU A 116 10.00 -3.07 -6.94
CA LEU A 116 10.60 -3.06 -8.29
C LEU A 116 11.77 -2.07 -8.39
N ILE A 117 11.60 -0.86 -7.85
CA ILE A 117 12.62 0.18 -7.85
C ILE A 117 13.80 -0.25 -6.99
N ILE A 118 13.56 -0.67 -5.75
CA ILE A 118 14.61 -1.06 -4.80
C ILE A 118 15.34 -2.31 -5.28
N ALA A 119 14.62 -3.32 -5.80
CA ALA A 119 15.22 -4.53 -6.33
C ALA A 119 16.18 -4.24 -7.48
N ALA A 120 15.94 -3.20 -8.28
CA ALA A 120 16.85 -2.82 -9.36
C ALA A 120 18.22 -2.36 -8.83
N PHE A 121 18.27 -1.70 -7.67
CA PHE A 121 19.51 -1.23 -7.04
C PHE A 121 20.15 -2.25 -6.10
N VAL A 122 19.35 -3.11 -5.46
CA VAL A 122 19.82 -4.06 -4.44
C VAL A 122 20.21 -5.43 -5.03
N ARG A 123 19.76 -5.75 -6.25
CA ARG A 123 20.08 -7.01 -6.93
C ARG A 123 21.60 -7.21 -6.98
N LYS A 124 22.03 -8.36 -6.49
CA LYS A 124 23.39 -8.88 -6.67
C LYS A 124 23.24 -10.33 -7.09
N GLU A 125 23.65 -10.65 -8.31
CA GLU A 125 23.62 -12.02 -8.85
C GLU A 125 24.96 -12.70 -8.49
N GLU A 126 24.91 -13.97 -8.09
CA GLU A 126 26.13 -14.78 -7.98
C GLU A 126 26.77 -14.84 -9.36
N SER A 127 28.04 -14.44 -9.45
CA SER A 127 28.80 -14.64 -10.68
C SER A 127 29.01 -16.14 -10.85
N SER A 128 28.53 -16.71 -11.96
CA SER A 128 28.70 -18.11 -12.36
C SER A 128 30.15 -18.56 -12.57
N ALA A 129 31.13 -17.82 -12.06
CA ALA A 129 32.56 -18.05 -12.22
C ALA A 129 33.22 -18.70 -10.98
N ASP A 130 32.50 -18.83 -9.85
CA ASP A 130 33.06 -19.33 -8.59
C ASP A 130 32.70 -20.79 -8.27
N ASN A 131 32.06 -21.48 -9.21
CA ASN A 131 31.70 -22.90 -9.17
C ASN A 131 32.68 -23.79 -9.97
N VAL A 132 33.89 -23.28 -10.23
CA VAL A 132 35.03 -24.04 -10.77
C VAL A 132 36.26 -23.80 -9.90
N ARG A 133 36.21 -24.18 -8.62
CA ARG A 133 37.39 -24.36 -7.76
C ARG A 133 37.16 -25.48 -6.76
#